data_AF-A0A8E6EX80-F1
#
_entry.id   AF-A0A8E6EX80-F1
#
_cell.length_a   1.000
_cell.length_b   1.000
_cell.length_c   1.000
_cell.angle_alpha   90.00
_cell.angle_beta   90.00
_cell.angle_gamma   90.00
#
_symmetry.space_group_name_H-M   'P 1'
#
loop_
_entity.id
_entity.type
_entity.pdbx_description
1 polymer ?
#
loop_
_entity_poly.entity_id
_entity_poly.type
_entity_poly.pdbx_seq_one_letter_code
_entity_poly.pdbx_strand_id
1 'polypeptide(L)'
;MTTPETAWPVLSLLERRVLGVLVEKAKTTPDVYPMSLNSLVNGCNQKSNRDPVMNLQEDQIEETLEVLCRQGLTMRVIGGRVDRWRQQLYEAWTVTKLELAILAELLLRGPQTEAELRRNSDRMEPFPDMETFKTVLKPLLDRKLVIYLGPENRRGTLLTHGFHDPRELEKLADHGSSSARNEDFSATEKVSLPPRHEMEASLVELKADIVSLKEQMEVLKQQLAALKQSLGG
;
A
#
# COMPACT_ATOMS: atom_id res chain seq x y z
N MET A 1 -26.43 -3.29 -11.26
CA MET A 1 -25.44 -3.00 -10.20
C MET A 1 -24.51 -1.95 -10.77
N THR A 2 -24.72 -0.71 -10.37
CA THR A 2 -24.05 0.47 -10.95
C THR A 2 -22.70 0.59 -10.27
N THR A 3 -21.63 0.36 -11.02
CA THR A 3 -20.25 0.58 -10.56
C THR A 3 -20.13 2.01 -10.04
N PRO A 4 -19.62 2.25 -8.82
CA PRO A 4 -19.44 3.60 -8.34
C PRO A 4 -18.46 4.33 -9.27
N GLU A 5 -18.94 5.40 -9.89
CA GLU A 5 -18.17 6.28 -10.76
C GLU A 5 -16.99 6.84 -9.93
N THR A 6 -15.75 6.48 -10.29
CA THR A 6 -14.57 7.02 -9.60
C THR A 6 -14.39 8.47 -10.03
N ALA A 7 -14.57 9.41 -9.11
CA ALA A 7 -14.43 10.85 -9.37
C ALA A 7 -12.99 11.29 -9.70
N TRP A 8 -12.00 10.41 -9.48
CA TRP A 8 -10.57 10.68 -9.66
C TRP A 8 -9.93 9.67 -10.62
N PRO A 9 -8.87 10.07 -11.34
CA PRO A 9 -8.16 9.17 -12.23
C PRO A 9 -7.56 7.99 -11.47
N VAL A 10 -7.64 6.81 -12.08
CA VAL A 10 -7.02 5.60 -11.53
C VAL A 10 -5.51 5.74 -11.58
N LEU A 11 -4.85 5.54 -10.44
CA LEU A 11 -3.40 5.46 -10.36
C LEU A 11 -2.98 4.00 -10.27
N SER A 12 -1.96 3.62 -11.01
CA SER A 12 -1.29 2.32 -10.87
C SER A 12 -0.56 2.21 -9.53
N LEU A 13 -0.21 0.97 -9.17
CA LEU A 13 0.51 0.69 -7.93
C LEU A 13 1.87 1.40 -7.85
N LEU A 14 2.59 1.53 -8.97
CA LEU A 14 3.87 2.23 -9.05
C LEU A 14 3.68 3.74 -8.88
N GLU A 15 2.70 4.34 -9.56
CA GLU A 15 2.37 5.77 -9.42
C GLU A 15 2.03 6.12 -7.97
N ARG A 16 1.17 5.33 -7.32
CA ARG A 16 0.83 5.49 -5.89
C ARG A 16 2.07 5.45 -5.01
N ARG A 17 2.95 4.46 -5.23
CA ARG A 17 4.20 4.31 -4.47
C ARG A 17 5.12 5.52 -4.64
N VAL A 18 5.39 5.93 -5.87
CA VAL A 18 6.29 7.07 -6.16
C VAL A 18 5.75 8.37 -5.56
N LEU A 19 4.46 8.65 -5.74
CA LEU A 19 3.81 9.84 -5.16
C LEU A 19 3.84 9.83 -3.63
N GLY A 20 3.50 8.69 -3.01
CA GLY A 20 3.57 8.52 -1.56
C GLY A 20 4.97 8.78 -1.00
N VAL A 21 6.01 8.27 -1.67
CA VAL A 21 7.41 8.49 -1.26
C VAL A 21 7.80 9.96 -1.38
N LEU A 22 7.46 10.62 -2.49
CA LEU A 22 7.75 12.04 -2.68
C LEU A 22 7.10 12.90 -1.59
N VAL A 23 5.85 12.61 -1.22
CA VAL A 23 5.16 13.34 -0.14
C VAL A 23 5.80 13.05 1.21
N GLU A 24 6.04 11.77 1.53
CA GLU A 24 6.65 11.37 2.81
C GLU A 24 7.99 12.08 3.01
N LYS A 25 8.87 12.06 2.00
CA LYS A 25 10.19 12.68 2.10
C LYS A 25 10.15 14.21 2.09
N ALA A 26 9.23 14.82 1.34
CA ALA A 26 9.04 16.27 1.39
C ALA A 26 8.71 16.78 2.80
N LYS A 27 7.98 15.97 3.59
CA LYS A 27 7.53 16.33 4.95
C LYS A 27 8.51 15.90 6.04
N THR A 28 9.07 14.70 5.93
CA THR A 28 9.90 14.12 7.00
C THR A 28 11.39 14.39 6.85
N THR A 29 11.86 14.62 5.63
CA THR A 29 13.29 14.81 5.31
C THR A 29 13.45 15.92 4.26
N PRO A 30 13.11 17.18 4.60
CA PRO A 30 13.08 18.29 3.64
C PRO A 30 14.48 18.63 3.09
N ASP A 31 15.54 18.26 3.79
CA ASP A 31 16.95 18.44 3.41
C ASP A 31 17.36 17.63 2.18
N VAL A 32 16.75 16.47 1.96
CA VAL A 32 17.00 15.61 0.78
C VAL A 32 16.00 15.86 -0.36
N TYR A 33 15.11 16.84 -0.21
CA TYR A 33 14.07 17.17 -1.18
C TYR A 33 14.43 18.42 -2.00
N PRO A 34 14.20 18.46 -3.33
CA PRO A 34 13.60 17.44 -4.19
C PRO A 34 14.50 16.22 -4.40
N MET A 35 13.90 15.05 -4.62
CA MET A 35 14.60 13.76 -4.61
C MET A 35 15.22 13.42 -5.96
N SER A 36 16.40 12.81 -5.97
CA SER A 36 16.96 12.18 -7.19
C SER A 36 16.31 10.83 -7.47
N LEU A 37 16.55 10.28 -8.66
CA LEU A 37 16.04 8.98 -9.08
C LEU A 37 16.50 7.85 -8.15
N ASN A 38 17.80 7.81 -7.80
CA ASN A 38 18.34 6.83 -6.85
C ASN A 38 17.70 6.97 -5.46
N SER A 39 17.46 8.20 -4.97
CA SER A 39 16.75 8.39 -3.70
C SER A 39 15.30 7.86 -3.75
N LEU A 40 14.64 8.00 -4.90
CA LEU A 40 13.29 7.45 -5.13
C LEU A 40 13.29 5.93 -5.14
N VAL A 41 14.24 5.29 -5.83
CA VAL A 41 14.42 3.82 -5.81
C VAL A 41 14.52 3.32 -4.37
N ASN A 42 15.44 3.91 -3.60
CA ASN A 42 15.61 3.54 -2.20
C ASN A 42 14.35 3.79 -1.36
N GLY A 43 13.64 4.89 -1.60
CA GLY A 43 12.39 5.24 -0.91
C GLY A 43 11.22 4.30 -1.24
N CYS A 44 11.10 3.87 -2.50
CA CYS A 44 10.03 2.98 -2.96
C CYS A 44 10.19 1.55 -2.43
N ASN A 45 11.44 1.12 -2.24
CA ASN A 45 11.81 -0.24 -1.84
C ASN A 45 12.10 -0.37 -0.32
N GLN A 46 11.76 0.63 0.49
CA GLN A 46 11.91 0.54 1.95
C GLN A 46 11.08 -0.62 2.52
N LYS A 47 11.63 -1.33 3.51
CA LYS A 47 10.94 -2.45 4.17
C LYS A 47 9.90 -2.00 5.20
N SER A 48 10.05 -0.79 5.73
CA SER A 48 9.14 -0.20 6.71
C SER A 48 8.21 0.82 6.04
N ASN A 49 7.02 0.99 6.60
CA ASN A 49 6.01 1.94 6.13
C ASN A 49 5.64 1.76 4.65
N ARG A 50 5.76 0.53 4.13
CA ARG A 50 5.34 0.12 2.79
C ARG A 50 4.50 -1.13 2.91
N ASP A 51 3.34 -1.10 2.25
CA ASP A 51 2.53 -2.29 2.05
C ASP A 51 1.89 -2.19 0.65
N PRO A 52 2.24 -3.09 -0.30
CA PRO A 52 3.22 -4.17 -0.17
C PRO A 52 4.67 -3.67 -0.23
N VAL A 53 5.60 -4.44 0.35
CA VAL A 53 7.04 -4.21 0.10
C VAL A 53 7.34 -4.52 -1.36
N MET A 54 8.06 -3.63 -2.03
CA MET A 54 8.38 -3.74 -3.47
C MET A 54 9.89 -3.81 -3.69
N ASN A 55 10.27 -4.23 -4.91
CA ASN A 55 11.64 -4.20 -5.41
C ASN A 55 11.66 -3.59 -6.82
N LEU A 56 11.31 -2.31 -6.90
CA LEU A 56 11.26 -1.56 -8.15
C LEU A 56 12.67 -1.25 -8.66
N GLN A 57 12.84 -1.37 -9.97
CA GLN A 57 14.06 -1.01 -10.68
C GLN A 57 14.04 0.48 -11.08
N GLU A 58 15.20 1.00 -11.46
CA GLU A 58 15.39 2.41 -11.81
C GLU A 58 14.57 2.83 -13.03
N ASP A 59 14.56 2.00 -14.07
CA ASP A 59 13.77 2.17 -15.31
C ASP A 59 12.26 2.26 -15.02
N GLN A 60 11.75 1.37 -14.17
CA GLN A 60 10.33 1.37 -13.78
C GLN A 60 9.91 2.68 -13.10
N ILE A 61 10.80 3.26 -12.28
CA ILE A 61 10.53 4.52 -11.59
C ILE A 61 10.67 5.69 -12.56
N GLU A 62 11.65 5.67 -13.46
CA GLU A 62 11.83 6.69 -14.47
C GLU A 62 10.62 6.78 -15.40
N GLU A 63 10.16 5.66 -15.96
CA GLU A 63 8.94 5.59 -16.77
C GLU A 63 7.71 6.10 -16.00
N THR A 64 7.58 5.72 -14.73
CA THR A 64 6.50 6.19 -13.86
C THR A 64 6.56 7.71 -13.66
N LEU A 65 7.75 8.28 -13.46
CA LEU A 65 7.93 9.73 -13.30
C LEU A 65 7.56 10.49 -14.57
N GLU A 66 7.85 9.95 -15.74
CA GLU A 66 7.44 10.56 -17.02
C GLU A 66 5.91 10.63 -17.16
N VAL A 67 5.21 9.55 -16.81
CA VAL A 67 3.73 9.52 -16.78
C VAL A 67 3.20 10.55 -15.77
N LEU A 68 3.72 10.56 -14.55
CA LEU A 68 3.30 11.50 -13.50
C LEU A 68 3.59 12.96 -13.85
N CYS A 69 4.70 13.25 -14.54
CA CYS A 69 5.01 14.60 -15.03
C CYS A 69 3.99 15.05 -16.08
N ARG A 70 3.62 14.17 -17.02
CA ARG A 70 2.58 14.47 -18.03
C ARG A 70 1.21 14.71 -17.41
N GLN A 71 0.90 14.03 -16.32
CA GLN A 71 -0.33 14.25 -15.54
C GLN A 71 -0.27 15.49 -14.64
N GLY A 72 0.88 16.17 -14.55
CA GLY A 72 1.07 17.33 -13.67
C GLY A 72 1.12 16.98 -12.18
N LEU A 73 1.29 15.71 -11.82
CA LEU A 73 1.36 15.25 -10.42
C LEU A 73 2.77 15.35 -9.83
N THR A 74 3.78 15.32 -10.69
CA THR A 74 5.19 15.56 -10.33
C THR A 74 5.81 16.61 -11.27
N MET A 75 6.94 17.16 -10.86
CA MET A 75 7.71 18.10 -11.65
C MET A 75 9.20 17.79 -11.52
N ARG A 76 9.87 17.69 -12.67
CA ARG A 76 11.33 17.64 -12.75
C ARG A 76 11.92 19.03 -12.50
N VAL A 77 12.84 19.12 -11.56
CA VAL A 77 13.57 20.32 -11.19
C VAL A 77 14.91 20.31 -11.94
N ILE A 78 15.02 21.17 -12.96
CA ILE A 78 16.19 21.30 -13.82
C ILE A 78 17.09 22.41 -13.22
N GLY A 79 18.41 22.17 -13.19
CA GLY A 79 19.38 23.18 -12.71
C GLY A 79 20.57 22.65 -11.93
N GLY A 80 20.68 21.33 -11.74
CA GLY A 80 21.83 20.67 -11.11
C GLY A 80 22.49 19.62 -12.02
N ARG A 81 23.54 18.96 -11.51
CA ARG A 81 24.23 17.85 -12.21
C ARG A 81 23.38 16.58 -12.34
N VAL A 82 22.36 16.43 -11.49
CA VAL A 82 21.48 15.26 -11.43
C VAL A 82 20.05 15.77 -11.39
N ASP A 83 19.18 15.14 -12.17
CA ASP A 83 17.76 15.44 -12.16
C ASP A 83 17.13 15.13 -10.80
N ARG A 84 16.21 16.00 -10.41
CA ARG A 84 15.45 15.86 -9.17
C ARG A 84 13.98 16.04 -9.43
N TRP A 85 13.15 15.41 -8.61
CA TRP A 85 11.70 15.43 -8.76
C TRP A 85 11.02 15.92 -7.48
N ARG A 86 9.98 16.72 -7.68
CA ARG A 86 9.07 17.18 -6.63
C ARG A 86 7.63 16.79 -6.97
N GLN A 87 6.78 16.77 -5.95
CA GLN A 87 5.35 16.54 -6.07
C GLN A 87 4.62 17.87 -6.32
N GLN A 88 3.47 17.82 -7.00
CA GLN A 88 2.58 18.94 -7.31
C GLN A 88 1.15 18.72 -6.81
N LEU A 89 1.00 17.85 -5.81
CA LEU A 89 -0.27 17.30 -5.35
C LEU A 89 -1.14 18.30 -4.58
N TYR A 90 -0.53 19.33 -3.99
CA TYR A 90 -1.28 20.40 -3.32
C TYR A 90 -2.26 21.10 -4.27
N GLU A 91 -1.79 21.44 -5.47
CA GLU A 91 -2.59 22.08 -6.50
C GLU A 91 -3.41 21.03 -7.25
N ALA A 92 -2.77 19.95 -7.71
CA ALA A 92 -3.43 18.93 -8.53
C ALA A 92 -4.62 18.25 -7.84
N TRP A 93 -4.56 18.06 -6.52
CA TRP A 93 -5.66 17.49 -5.73
C TRP A 93 -6.38 18.53 -4.87
N THR A 94 -5.95 19.80 -4.89
CA THR A 94 -6.52 20.87 -4.06
C THR A 94 -6.60 20.43 -2.58
N VAL A 95 -5.48 20.02 -2.01
CA VAL A 95 -5.40 19.50 -0.63
C VAL A 95 -4.52 20.36 0.25
N THR A 96 -4.79 20.34 1.55
CA THR A 96 -3.96 20.96 2.58
C THR A 96 -2.77 20.06 2.97
N LYS A 97 -1.89 20.57 3.83
CA LYS A 97 -0.76 19.81 4.37
C LYS A 97 -1.18 18.56 5.14
N LEU A 98 -2.20 18.68 5.99
CA LEU A 98 -2.71 17.58 6.82
C LEU A 98 -3.42 16.53 5.95
N GLU A 99 -4.27 16.99 5.03
CA GLU A 99 -4.96 16.11 4.07
C GLU A 99 -3.98 15.31 3.21
N LEU A 100 -2.91 15.95 2.72
CA LEU A 100 -1.92 15.28 1.90
C LEU A 100 -1.12 14.23 2.69
N ALA A 101 -0.91 14.42 4.00
CA ALA A 101 -0.27 13.41 4.85
C ALA A 101 -1.15 12.15 5.00
N ILE A 102 -2.46 12.33 5.13
CA ILE A 102 -3.43 11.21 5.16
C ILE A 102 -3.37 10.43 3.84
N LEU A 103 -3.43 11.13 2.70
CA LEU A 103 -3.38 10.49 1.39
C LEU A 103 -2.07 9.74 1.16
N ALA A 104 -0.93 10.33 1.51
CA ALA A 104 0.36 9.66 1.36
C ALA A 104 0.45 8.38 2.19
N GLU A 105 -0.08 8.36 3.40
CA GLU A 105 -0.09 7.16 4.23
C GLU A 105 -0.91 6.03 3.60
N LEU A 106 -2.07 6.34 3.03
CA LEU A 106 -2.90 5.38 2.29
C LEU A 106 -2.23 4.91 0.99
N LEU A 107 -1.56 5.80 0.25
CA LEU A 107 -0.83 5.43 -0.98
C LEU A 107 0.36 4.50 -0.71
N LEU A 108 0.98 4.62 0.47
CA LEU A 108 2.15 3.83 0.86
C LEU A 108 1.80 2.46 1.43
N ARG A 109 0.68 2.36 2.15
CA ARG A 109 0.35 1.17 2.97
C ARG A 109 -1.07 0.64 2.77
N GLY A 110 -1.84 1.20 1.85
CA GLY A 110 -3.18 0.73 1.55
C GLY A 110 -4.17 0.95 2.70
N PRO A 111 -5.23 0.11 2.76
CA PRO A 111 -6.35 0.33 3.66
C PRO A 111 -6.01 0.26 5.14
N GLN A 112 -6.49 1.23 5.93
CA GLN A 112 -6.21 1.35 7.36
C GLN A 112 -7.44 1.83 8.13
N THR A 113 -7.54 1.51 9.42
CA THR A 113 -8.56 2.11 10.28
C THR A 113 -8.27 3.58 10.54
N GLU A 114 -9.26 4.37 10.96
CA GLU A 114 -9.05 5.79 11.33
C GLU A 114 -7.94 5.98 12.38
N ALA A 115 -7.89 5.09 13.38
CA ALA A 115 -6.92 5.17 14.47
C ALA A 115 -5.49 4.90 13.97
N GLU A 116 -5.31 3.90 13.12
CA GLU A 116 -4.02 3.61 12.49
C GLU A 116 -3.61 4.73 11.55
N LEU A 117 -4.54 5.22 10.72
CA LEU A 117 -4.29 6.25 9.74
C LEU A 117 -3.85 7.55 10.41
N ARG A 118 -4.53 7.98 11.49
CA ARG A 118 -4.07 9.11 12.31
C ARG A 118 -2.67 8.86 12.87
N ARG A 119 -2.48 7.74 13.59
CA ARG A 119 -1.21 7.42 14.25
C ARG A 119 -0.04 7.41 13.28
N ASN A 120 -0.24 6.83 12.10
CA ASN A 120 0.84 6.62 11.16
C ASN A 120 1.11 7.90 10.33
N SER A 121 0.08 8.68 9.98
CA SER A 121 0.25 9.97 9.27
C SER A 121 0.83 11.09 10.15
N ASP A 122 0.74 10.96 11.48
CA ASP A 122 1.26 11.93 12.46
C ASP A 122 2.75 12.28 12.26
N ARG A 123 3.56 11.31 11.81
CA ARG A 123 4.99 11.52 11.51
C ARG A 123 5.25 12.52 10.40
N MET A 124 4.29 12.71 9.50
CA MET A 124 4.37 13.61 8.35
C MET A 124 3.76 14.98 8.67
N GLU A 125 2.60 15.00 9.32
CA GLU A 125 1.99 16.21 9.88
C GLU A 125 1.26 15.83 11.18
N PRO A 126 1.57 16.47 12.32
CA PRO A 126 0.97 16.11 13.60
C PRO A 126 -0.53 16.43 13.70
N PHE A 127 -1.29 15.50 14.30
CA PHE A 127 -2.71 15.67 14.60
C PHE A 127 -2.93 15.74 16.13
N PRO A 128 -3.35 16.90 16.68
CA PRO A 128 -3.53 17.08 18.12
C PRO A 128 -4.40 16.00 18.79
N ASP A 129 -5.51 15.66 18.14
CA ASP A 129 -6.49 14.70 18.63
C ASP A 129 -7.25 14.03 17.48
N MET A 130 -8.13 13.10 17.84
CA MET A 130 -8.97 12.36 16.88
C MET A 130 -10.05 13.25 16.25
N GLU A 131 -10.52 14.28 16.95
CA GLU A 131 -11.57 15.18 16.48
C GLU A 131 -11.06 16.07 15.33
N THR A 132 -9.86 16.62 15.51
CA THR A 132 -9.13 17.37 14.48
C THR A 132 -8.85 16.48 13.27
N PHE A 133 -8.38 15.24 13.48
CA PHE A 133 -8.17 14.28 12.39
C PHE A 133 -9.46 14.02 11.59
N LYS A 134 -10.59 13.78 12.26
CA LYS A 134 -11.89 13.58 11.59
C LYS A 134 -12.36 14.80 10.83
N THR A 135 -12.11 15.99 11.36
CA THR A 135 -12.42 17.26 10.69
C THR A 135 -11.62 17.41 9.40
N VAL A 136 -10.34 17.03 9.40
CA VAL A 136 -9.49 17.01 8.20
C VAL A 136 -9.88 15.89 7.22
N LEU A 137 -10.30 14.74 7.74
CA LEU A 137 -10.71 13.59 6.92
C LEU A 137 -12.01 13.86 6.14
N LYS A 138 -12.93 14.64 6.71
CA LYS A 138 -14.25 14.89 6.14
C LYS A 138 -14.22 15.46 4.71
N PRO A 139 -13.48 16.55 4.40
CA PRO A 139 -13.37 17.03 3.02
C PRO A 139 -12.81 15.99 2.04
N LEU A 140 -11.89 15.12 2.48
CA LEU A 140 -11.37 14.03 1.64
C LEU A 140 -12.43 12.99 1.30
N LEU A 141 -13.30 12.65 2.26
CA LEU A 141 -14.44 11.75 2.08
C LEU A 141 -15.52 12.35 1.18
N ASP A 142 -15.84 13.63 1.40
CA ASP A 142 -16.84 14.37 0.62
C ASP A 142 -16.45 14.41 -0.86
N ARG A 143 -15.16 14.61 -1.14
CA ARG A 143 -14.61 14.61 -2.51
C ARG A 143 -14.20 13.23 -3.03
N LYS A 144 -14.40 12.15 -2.27
CA LYS A 144 -14.01 10.78 -2.64
C LYS A 144 -12.52 10.59 -2.94
N LEU A 145 -11.65 11.40 -2.33
CA LEU A 145 -10.20 11.14 -2.30
C LEU A 145 -9.83 10.09 -1.26
N VAL A 146 -10.67 9.93 -0.25
CA VAL A 146 -10.64 8.82 0.70
C VAL A 146 -12.04 8.19 0.72
N ILE A 147 -12.11 6.87 0.90
CA ILE A 147 -13.35 6.09 0.83
C ILE A 147 -13.33 5.03 1.94
N TYR A 148 -14.47 4.84 2.61
CA TYR A 148 -14.67 3.72 3.52
C TYR A 148 -14.93 2.42 2.74
N LEU A 149 -14.28 1.33 3.15
CA LEU A 149 -14.47 -0.02 2.61
C LEU A 149 -15.58 -0.80 3.34
N GLY A 150 -16.55 -0.10 3.91
CA GLY A 150 -17.63 -0.65 4.71
C GLY A 150 -18.51 0.44 5.30
N PRO A 151 -19.47 0.10 6.18
CA PRO A 151 -20.35 1.07 6.81
C PRO A 151 -19.58 2.11 7.62
N GLU A 152 -19.88 3.38 7.41
CA GLU A 152 -19.29 4.48 8.19
C GLU A 152 -19.66 4.33 9.68
N ASN A 153 -18.81 4.84 10.58
CA ASN A 153 -18.98 4.79 12.03
C ASN A 153 -18.97 3.40 12.68
N ARG A 154 -18.70 2.32 11.93
CA ARG A 154 -18.43 1.02 12.51
C ARG A 154 -16.96 0.92 12.95
N ARG A 155 -16.72 0.45 14.17
CA ARG A 155 -15.36 0.21 14.68
C ARG A 155 -14.66 -0.83 13.79
N GLY A 156 -13.40 -0.57 13.47
CA GLY A 156 -12.61 -1.46 12.60
C GLY A 156 -12.85 -1.26 11.09
N THR A 157 -13.72 -0.32 10.69
CA THR A 157 -13.92 -0.02 9.26
C THR A 157 -12.63 0.56 8.66
N LEU A 158 -12.21 -0.03 7.55
CA LEU A 158 -11.01 0.39 6.83
C LEU A 158 -11.34 1.54 5.87
N LEU A 159 -10.38 2.44 5.74
CA LEU A 159 -10.36 3.55 4.80
C LEU A 159 -9.27 3.30 3.76
N THR A 160 -9.55 3.59 2.50
CA THR A 160 -8.55 3.60 1.42
C THR A 160 -8.64 4.88 0.59
N HIS A 161 -7.68 5.10 -0.31
CA HIS A 161 -7.68 6.25 -1.21
C HIS A 161 -8.64 6.08 -2.39
N GLY A 162 -9.07 7.17 -3.00
CA GLY A 162 -10.03 7.17 -4.13
C GLY A 162 -9.47 6.80 -5.50
N PHE A 163 -8.14 6.66 -5.64
CA PHE A 163 -7.46 6.43 -6.92
C PHE A 163 -7.41 4.96 -7.38
N HIS A 164 -8.24 4.11 -6.79
CA HIS A 164 -8.33 2.70 -7.15
C HIS A 164 -9.16 2.50 -8.41
N ASP A 165 -8.88 1.43 -9.15
CA ASP A 165 -9.84 0.94 -10.14
C ASP A 165 -11.11 0.45 -9.42
N PRO A 166 -12.33 0.66 -9.97
CA PRO A 166 -13.55 0.21 -9.31
C PRO A 166 -13.56 -1.29 -8.95
N ARG A 167 -12.95 -2.15 -9.77
CA ARG A 167 -12.85 -3.59 -9.49
C ARG A 167 -11.89 -3.90 -8.34
N GLU A 168 -10.88 -3.05 -8.14
CA GLU A 168 -9.97 -3.15 -7.00
C GLU A 168 -10.70 -2.75 -5.71
N LEU A 169 -11.51 -1.68 -5.75
CA LEU A 169 -12.33 -1.25 -4.61
C LEU A 169 -13.32 -2.33 -4.16
N GLU A 170 -14.01 -2.99 -5.11
CA GLU A 170 -14.93 -4.10 -4.80
C GLU A 170 -14.22 -5.21 -4.02
N LYS A 171 -13.05 -5.65 -4.53
CA LYS A 171 -12.24 -6.66 -3.84
C LYS A 171 -11.81 -6.21 -2.45
N LEU A 172 -11.34 -4.98 -2.31
CA LEU A 172 -10.90 -4.44 -1.01
C LEU A 172 -12.07 -4.35 -0.01
N ALA A 173 -13.28 -4.00 -0.47
CA ALA A 173 -14.47 -3.96 0.37
C ALA A 173 -14.91 -5.35 0.85
N ASP A 174 -14.81 -6.37 0.00
CA ASP A 174 -15.10 -7.76 0.36
C ASP A 174 -14.13 -8.31 1.43
N HIS A 175 -12.84 -8.01 1.29
CA HIS A 175 -11.82 -8.39 2.26
C HIS A 175 -11.99 -7.62 3.58
N GLY A 176 -12.26 -6.31 3.52
CA GLY A 176 -12.52 -5.48 4.69
C GLY A 176 -13.75 -5.91 5.48
N SER A 177 -14.84 -6.25 4.79
CA SER A 177 -16.07 -6.77 5.40
C SER A 177 -15.87 -8.13 6.08
N SER A 178 -14.98 -8.97 5.52
CA SER A 178 -14.65 -10.29 6.09
C SER A 178 -13.80 -10.16 7.36
N SER A 179 -12.81 -9.27 7.36
CA SER A 179 -12.02 -8.95 8.56
C SER A 179 -12.88 -8.31 9.65
N ALA A 180 -13.79 -7.40 9.30
CA ALA A 180 -14.70 -6.75 10.25
C ALA A 180 -15.78 -7.71 10.82
N ARG A 181 -16.16 -8.77 10.10
CA ARG A 181 -17.02 -9.84 10.63
C ARG A 181 -16.28 -10.72 11.63
N ASN A 182 -14.99 -10.99 11.40
CA ASN A 182 -14.19 -11.76 12.35
C ASN A 182 -13.92 -11.00 13.66
N GLU A 183 -13.80 -9.66 13.62
CA GLU A 183 -13.64 -8.86 14.86
C GLU A 183 -14.91 -8.79 15.72
N ASP A 184 -16.11 -8.76 15.11
CA ASP A 184 -17.38 -8.80 15.87
C ASP A 184 -17.60 -10.15 16.57
N PHE A 185 -17.14 -11.26 15.98
CA PHE A 185 -17.10 -12.56 16.66
C PHE A 185 -15.98 -12.64 17.73
N SER A 186 -14.90 -11.87 17.56
CA SER A 186 -13.79 -11.82 18.51
C SER A 186 -14.09 -11.05 19.80
N ALA A 187 -15.18 -10.26 19.87
CA ALA A 187 -15.55 -9.55 21.10
C ALA A 187 -16.08 -10.48 22.22
N THR A 188 -16.36 -11.75 21.93
CA THR A 188 -16.90 -12.72 22.92
C THR A 188 -16.01 -13.95 23.13
N GLU A 189 -14.96 -14.15 22.34
CA GLU A 189 -13.94 -15.16 22.62
C GLU A 189 -12.58 -14.50 22.75
N LYS A 190 -12.02 -14.54 23.97
CA LYS A 190 -10.58 -14.41 24.14
C LYS A 190 -9.94 -15.54 23.33
N VAL A 191 -9.51 -15.24 22.11
CA VAL A 191 -8.60 -16.11 21.37
C VAL A 191 -7.32 -16.16 22.19
N SER A 192 -7.20 -17.22 22.99
CA SER A 192 -5.95 -17.60 23.60
C SER A 192 -4.98 -17.86 22.47
N LEU A 193 -4.03 -16.95 22.26
CA LEU A 193 -2.88 -17.22 21.40
C LEU A 193 -2.25 -18.53 21.87
N PRO A 194 -2.05 -19.53 21.00
CA PRO A 194 -1.37 -20.76 21.40
C PRO A 194 0.02 -20.42 21.95
N PRO A 195 0.47 -21.06 23.04
CA PRO A 195 1.80 -20.82 23.61
C PRO A 195 2.88 -20.94 22.53
N ARG A 196 3.93 -20.12 22.58
CA ARG A 196 5.04 -20.11 21.60
C ARG A 196 5.57 -21.51 21.22
N HIS A 197 5.52 -22.45 22.15
CA HIS A 197 5.97 -23.83 21.94
C HIS A 197 5.10 -24.63 20.95
N GLU A 198 3.79 -24.36 20.85
CA GLU A 198 2.91 -25.01 19.87
C GLU A 198 3.18 -24.45 18.47
N MET A 199 3.43 -23.15 18.36
CA MET A 199 3.78 -22.48 17.11
C MET A 199 5.17 -22.89 16.58
N GLU A 200 6.12 -23.12 17.49
CA GLU A 200 7.43 -23.70 17.15
C GLU A 200 7.30 -25.15 16.68
N ALA A 201 6.45 -25.96 17.31
CA ALA A 201 6.18 -27.33 16.87
C ALA A 201 5.56 -27.38 15.46
N SER A 202 4.55 -26.55 15.18
CA SER A 202 3.93 -26.46 13.85
C SER A 202 4.91 -25.93 12.79
N LEU A 203 5.86 -25.06 13.16
CA LEU A 203 6.92 -24.61 12.24
C LEU A 203 7.92 -25.73 11.90
N VAL A 204 8.20 -26.62 12.85
CA VAL A 204 9.05 -27.79 12.61
C VAL A 204 8.34 -28.78 11.69
N GLU A 205 7.06 -29.05 11.95
CA GLU A 205 6.23 -29.94 11.13
C GLU A 205 6.07 -29.41 9.70
N LEU A 206 5.73 -28.14 9.55
CA LEU A 206 5.59 -27.52 8.22
C LEU A 206 6.92 -27.49 7.44
N LYS A 207 8.05 -27.32 8.13
CA LYS A 207 9.38 -27.44 7.50
C LYS A 207 9.67 -28.86 7.04
N ALA A 208 9.27 -29.87 7.81
CA ALA A 208 9.41 -31.27 7.42
C ALA A 208 8.54 -31.58 6.18
N ASP A 209 7.30 -31.07 6.14
CA ASP A 209 6.41 -31.22 4.98
C ASP A 209 6.99 -30.55 3.73
N ILE A 210 7.59 -29.36 3.85
CA ILE A 210 8.25 -28.67 2.74
C ILE A 210 9.43 -29.50 2.21
N VAL A 211 10.19 -30.17 3.08
CA VAL A 211 11.28 -31.06 2.65
C VAL A 211 10.72 -32.28 1.91
N SER A 212 9.70 -32.93 2.47
CA SER A 212 9.07 -34.10 1.84
C SER A 212 8.45 -33.77 0.48
N LEU A 213 7.74 -32.63 0.38
CA LEU A 213 7.16 -32.16 -0.87
C LEU A 213 8.22 -31.86 -1.93
N LYS A 214 9.37 -31.29 -1.54
CA LYS A 214 10.48 -31.04 -2.45
C LYS A 214 11.09 -32.34 -2.97
N GLU A 215 11.25 -33.35 -2.10
CA GLU A 215 11.72 -34.68 -2.52
C GLU A 215 10.73 -35.35 -3.48
N GLN A 216 9.43 -35.30 -3.17
CA GLN A 216 8.38 -35.83 -4.05
C GLN A 216 8.38 -35.13 -5.40
N MET A 217 8.54 -33.80 -5.43
CA MET A 217 8.67 -33.04 -6.66
C MET A 217 9.89 -33.45 -7.49
N GLU A 218 11.02 -33.74 -6.84
CA GLU A 218 12.24 -34.15 -7.54
C GLU A 218 12.10 -35.55 -8.14
N VAL A 219 11.49 -36.48 -7.40
CA VAL A 219 11.14 -37.82 -7.90
C VAL A 219 10.17 -37.72 -9.08
N LEU A 220 9.12 -36.91 -8.98
CA LEU A 220 8.17 -36.69 -10.07
C LEU A 220 8.83 -36.08 -11.31
N LYS A 221 9.76 -35.12 -11.14
CA LYS A 221 10.53 -34.56 -12.25
C LYS A 221 11.40 -35.61 -12.93
N GLN A 222 12.06 -36.47 -12.16
CA GLN A 222 12.87 -37.57 -12.71
C GLN A 222 12.01 -38.58 -13.47
N GLN A 223 10.85 -38.95 -12.93
CA GLN A 223 9.87 -39.81 -13.60
C GLN A 223 9.35 -39.19 -14.89
N LEU A 224 9.06 -37.88 -14.88
CA LEU A 224 8.63 -37.15 -16.07
C LEU A 224 9.73 -37.07 -17.12
N ALA A 225 11.00 -36.89 -16.71
CA ALA A 225 12.15 -36.88 -17.61
C ALA A 225 12.38 -38.26 -18.25
N ALA A 226 12.29 -39.33 -17.46
CA ALA A 226 12.40 -40.71 -17.93
C ALA A 226 11.25 -41.07 -18.89
N LEU A 227 10.02 -40.65 -18.59
CA LEU A 227 8.86 -40.86 -19.44
C LEU A 227 8.95 -40.05 -20.75
N LYS A 228 9.48 -38.82 -20.70
CA LYS A 228 9.75 -38.04 -21.92
C LYS A 228 10.84 -38.67 -22.78
N GLN A 229 11.88 -39.26 -22.19
CA GLN A 229 12.88 -40.01 -22.94
C GLN A 229 12.33 -41.30 -23.56
N SER A 230 11.40 -42.00 -22.88
CA SER A 230 10.79 -43.23 -23.41
C SER A 230 9.73 -42.98 -24.48
N LEU A 231 9.11 -41.79 -24.49
CA LEU A 231 8.18 -41.35 -25.53
C LEU A 231 8.86 -40.71 -26.76
N GLY A 232 10.20 -40.54 -26.73
CA GLY A 232 11.01 -40.07 -27.86
C GLY A 232 10.96 -38.55 -28.10
N GLY A 233 11.93 -38.04 -28.88
CA GLY A 233 12.06 -36.62 -29.23
C GLY A 233 10.85 -36.01 -29.94
#